data_AF-A0A8S8YUX9-F1
#
_entry.id   AF-A0A8S8YUX9-F1
#
_cell.length_a   1.000
_cell.length_b   1.000
_cell.length_c   1.000
_cell.angle_alpha   90.00
_cell.angle_beta   90.00
_cell.angle_gamma   90.00
#
_symmetry.space_group_name_H-M   'P 1'
#
loop_
_entity.id
_entity.type
_entity.pdbx_description
1 polymer ?
#
loop_
_entity_poly.entity_id
_entity_poly.type
_entity_poly.pdbx_seq_one_letter_code
_entity_poly.pdbx_strand_id
1 'polypeptide(L)'
;MGSLSINLPRLAFESNKDETYFRARLALLMKPALTSMSLRKKNISELVRLGMNPILANNTQYMQRCSTSLVINLVGLRDAVFGILGFNDDKQGCEVLHKVVETSVDIALKKAKELGTDVLVTMTKSDGSGRFISLDEEKYGKNSILKITENETYAEGVVIDASTLADLTIKSPQIVQCNRMAKTLNGGLFTQVKIPNGSKITEIKKNIEKISGLTNSFKLIMRVPLCGNCGMKDQTLSDKCPSCKSSYII
;
A
#
# COMPACT_ATOMS: atom_id res chain seq x y z
N MET A 1 15.01 -5.03 -9.68
CA MET A 1 14.63 -6.28 -8.99
C MET A 1 14.75 -6.07 -7.49
N GLY A 2 13.63 -5.85 -6.83
CA GLY A 2 13.57 -5.66 -5.38
C GLY A 2 12.58 -4.57 -5.01
N SER A 3 11.70 -4.90 -4.06
CA SER A 3 10.86 -3.93 -3.37
C SER A 3 11.28 -3.83 -1.91
N LEU A 4 11.09 -2.65 -1.32
CA LEU A 4 11.29 -2.40 0.10
C LEU A 4 10.08 -1.61 0.61
N SER A 5 9.45 -2.11 1.68
CA SER A 5 8.41 -1.35 2.37
C SER A 5 9.02 -0.49 3.47
N ILE A 6 8.57 0.75 3.58
CA ILE A 6 8.94 1.69 4.64
C ILE A 6 7.77 1.80 5.61
N ASN A 7 8.06 1.54 6.88
CA ASN A 7 7.13 1.77 7.98
C ASN A 7 7.09 3.27 8.32
N LEU A 8 6.10 4.00 7.77
CA LEU A 8 5.93 5.43 8.06
C LEU A 8 5.50 5.68 9.51
N PRO A 9 4.61 4.88 10.13
CA PRO A 9 4.27 5.02 11.55
C PRO A 9 5.50 5.01 12.46
N ARG A 10 6.45 4.10 12.24
CA ARG A 10 7.72 4.07 12.97
C ARG A 10 8.45 5.41 12.87
N LEU A 11 8.59 5.95 11.67
CA LEU A 11 9.28 7.22 11.46
C LEU A 11 8.57 8.38 12.16
N ALA A 12 7.23 8.36 12.21
CA ALA A 12 6.45 9.39 12.90
C ALA A 12 6.58 9.30 14.43
N PHE A 13 6.65 8.10 15.00
CA PHE A 13 6.95 7.95 16.43
C PHE A 13 8.33 8.50 16.78
N GLU A 14 9.30 8.27 15.90
CA GLU A 14 10.66 8.74 16.08
C GLU A 14 10.86 10.21 15.72
N SER A 15 9.81 10.90 15.26
CA SER A 15 9.89 12.31 14.86
C SER A 15 9.45 13.31 15.94
N ASN A 16 9.05 12.84 17.13
CA ASN A 16 8.51 13.69 18.20
C ASN A 16 7.37 14.62 17.71
N LYS A 17 6.53 14.14 16.79
CA LYS A 17 5.42 14.89 16.16
C LYS A 17 5.84 16.07 15.28
N ASP A 18 7.12 16.22 14.97
CA ASP A 18 7.59 17.25 14.05
C ASP A 18 7.53 16.77 12.59
N GLU A 19 6.78 17.50 11.75
CA GLU A 19 6.58 17.20 10.33
C GLU A 19 7.89 17.30 9.51
N THR A 20 8.72 18.30 9.80
CA THR A 20 9.96 18.57 9.08
C THR A 20 10.99 17.48 9.39
N TYR A 21 11.12 17.13 10.66
CA TYR A 21 12.00 16.07 11.13
C TYR A 21 11.54 14.70 10.63
N PHE A 22 10.23 14.44 10.59
CA PHE A 22 9.65 13.23 9.96
C PHE A 22 10.09 13.10 8.49
N ARG A 23 9.89 14.13 7.68
CA ARG A 23 10.27 14.14 6.26
C ARG A 23 11.78 14.06 6.06
N ALA A 24 12.57 14.68 6.94
CA ALA A 24 14.03 14.58 6.92
C ALA A 24 14.51 13.15 7.22
N ARG A 25 13.93 12.48 8.24
CA ARG A 25 14.24 11.07 8.55
C ARG A 25 13.89 10.14 7.40
N LEU A 26 12.75 10.36 6.76
CA LEU A 26 12.37 9.59 5.57
C LEU A 26 13.42 9.72 4.47
N ALA A 27 13.91 10.93 4.21
CA ALA A 27 15.01 11.17 3.28
C ALA A 27 16.30 10.45 3.68
N LEU A 28 16.67 10.51 4.96
CA LEU A 28 17.86 9.86 5.49
C LEU A 28 17.78 8.33 5.41
N LEU A 29 16.59 7.75 5.55
CA LEU A 29 16.37 6.30 5.44
C LEU A 29 16.39 5.82 3.99
N MET A 30 15.69 6.53 3.09
CA MET A 30 15.54 6.11 1.69
C MET A 30 16.87 6.08 0.94
N LYS A 31 17.77 7.03 1.18
CA LYS A 31 19.05 7.14 0.46
C LYS A 31 19.93 5.88 0.59
N PRO A 32 20.32 5.43 1.80
CA PRO A 32 21.14 4.22 1.96
C PRO A 32 20.38 2.94 1.59
N ALA A 33 19.05 2.90 1.78
CA ALA A 33 18.23 1.78 1.34
C ALA A 33 18.28 1.58 -0.18
N LEU A 34 18.13 2.65 -0.95
CA LEU A 34 18.21 2.61 -2.41
C LEU A 34 19.61 2.22 -2.91
N THR A 35 20.67 2.73 -2.28
CA THR A 35 22.04 2.30 -2.59
C THR A 35 22.22 0.79 -2.38
N SER A 36 21.70 0.26 -1.27
CA SER A 36 21.77 -1.17 -0.95
C SER A 36 20.96 -2.02 -1.92
N MET A 37 19.76 -1.56 -2.31
CA MET A 37 18.93 -2.22 -3.32
C MET A 37 19.60 -2.22 -4.70
N SER A 38 20.27 -1.12 -5.07
CA SER A 38 21.03 -1.03 -6.31
C SER A 38 22.21 -2.00 -6.32
N LEU A 39 22.95 -2.12 -5.21
CA LEU A 39 24.01 -3.12 -5.06
C LEU A 39 23.45 -4.55 -5.21
N ARG A 40 22.34 -4.86 -4.56
CA ARG A 40 21.66 -6.16 -4.70
C ARG A 40 21.28 -6.44 -6.16
N LYS A 41 20.72 -5.45 -6.87
CA LYS A 41 20.40 -5.56 -8.30
C LYS A 41 21.64 -5.90 -9.13
N LYS A 42 22.77 -5.24 -8.89
CA LYS A 42 24.04 -5.52 -9.58
C LYS A 42 24.50 -6.96 -9.33
N ASN A 43 24.48 -7.41 -8.08
CA ASN A 43 24.88 -8.78 -7.74
C ASN A 43 23.98 -9.84 -8.41
N ILE A 44 22.66 -9.63 -8.41
CA ILE A 44 21.72 -10.53 -9.11
C ILE A 44 22.01 -10.53 -10.61
N SER A 45 22.27 -9.36 -11.20
CA SER A 45 22.58 -9.24 -12.63
C SER A 45 23.86 -10.00 -12.99
N GLU A 46 24.87 -9.95 -12.14
CA GLU A 46 26.11 -10.70 -12.32
C GLU A 46 25.88 -12.21 -12.26
N LEU A 47 25.11 -12.69 -11.28
CA LEU A 47 24.77 -14.12 -11.19
C LEU A 47 24.01 -14.62 -12.42
N VAL A 48 23.09 -13.82 -12.96
CA VAL A 48 22.40 -14.14 -14.22
C VAL A 48 23.39 -14.23 -15.37
N ARG A 49 24.32 -13.27 -15.49
CA ARG A 49 25.37 -13.30 -16.53
C ARG A 49 26.27 -14.52 -16.44
N LEU A 50 26.53 -15.02 -15.23
CA LEU A 50 27.29 -16.25 -14.99
C LEU A 50 26.49 -17.54 -15.28
N GLY A 51 25.27 -17.44 -15.82
CA GLY A 51 24.48 -18.61 -16.22
C GLY A 51 23.74 -19.30 -15.07
N MET A 52 23.74 -18.73 -13.86
CA MET A 52 23.05 -19.32 -12.69
C MET A 52 21.54 -19.40 -12.89
N ASN A 53 20.99 -18.57 -13.77
CA ASN A 53 19.62 -18.69 -14.26
C ASN A 53 19.63 -18.82 -15.79
N PRO A 54 19.63 -20.05 -16.34
CA PRO A 54 19.76 -20.29 -17.78
C PRO A 54 18.65 -19.62 -18.62
N ILE A 55 17.44 -19.49 -18.06
CA ILE A 55 16.30 -18.87 -18.75
C ILE A 55 16.55 -17.38 -19.00
N LEU A 56 17.08 -16.69 -17.98
CA LEU A 56 17.41 -15.27 -18.08
C LEU A 56 18.73 -15.04 -18.83
N ALA A 57 19.71 -15.91 -18.63
CA ALA A 57 21.04 -15.81 -19.25
C ALA A 57 21.00 -16.00 -20.77
N ASN A 58 20.16 -16.92 -21.26
CA ASN A 58 19.99 -17.17 -22.70
C ASN A 58 19.23 -16.05 -23.43
N ASN A 59 18.63 -15.11 -22.69
CA ASN A 59 17.92 -13.95 -23.23
C ASN A 59 18.68 -12.65 -22.90
N THR A 60 19.87 -12.47 -23.46
CA THR A 60 20.69 -11.25 -23.26
C THR A 60 19.97 -9.96 -23.66
N GLN A 61 19.08 -10.01 -24.66
CA GLN A 61 18.18 -8.89 -25.01
C GLN A 61 17.20 -8.54 -23.89
N TYR A 62 16.77 -9.52 -23.08
CA TYR A 62 15.92 -9.28 -21.92
C TYR A 62 16.68 -8.46 -20.86
N MET A 63 17.96 -8.75 -20.61
CA MET A 63 18.75 -7.92 -19.67
C MET A 63 19.05 -6.51 -20.20
N GLN A 64 19.23 -6.34 -21.51
CA GLN A 64 19.43 -5.03 -22.13
C GLN A 64 18.14 -4.19 -22.24
N ARG A 65 16.97 -4.83 -22.42
CA ARG A 65 15.66 -4.16 -22.56
C ARG A 65 14.86 -4.08 -21.27
N CYS A 66 15.13 -4.93 -20.27
CA CYS A 66 14.48 -4.83 -18.98
C CYS A 66 15.07 -3.68 -18.17
N SER A 67 14.41 -2.54 -18.24
CA SER A 67 14.45 -1.51 -17.21
C SER A 67 13.88 -2.07 -15.90
N THR A 68 14.63 -2.91 -15.19
CA THR A 68 14.19 -3.34 -13.86
C THR A 68 14.33 -2.18 -12.89
N SER A 69 13.20 -1.68 -12.41
CA SER A 69 13.14 -0.61 -11.42
C SER A 69 13.34 -1.15 -10.00
N LEU A 70 13.68 -0.25 -9.09
CA LEU A 70 13.63 -0.46 -7.64
C LEU A 70 12.29 0.09 -7.14
N VAL A 71 11.65 -0.61 -6.21
CA VAL A 71 10.33 -0.21 -5.69
C VAL A 71 10.44 0.16 -4.21
N ILE A 72 10.05 1.37 -3.85
CA ILE A 72 9.80 1.79 -2.47
C ILE A 72 8.30 1.77 -2.24
N ASN A 73 7.83 0.99 -1.28
CA ASN A 73 6.44 0.94 -0.87
C ASN A 73 6.26 1.68 0.45
N LEU A 74 5.34 2.64 0.50
CA LEU A 74 5.03 3.41 1.70
C LEU A 74 3.84 2.77 2.42
N VAL A 75 4.02 2.42 3.69
CA VAL A 75 3.00 1.75 4.51
C VAL A 75 2.66 2.63 5.71
N GLY A 76 1.36 2.77 5.99
CA GLY A 76 0.85 3.45 7.19
C GLY A 76 0.89 4.97 7.12
N LEU A 77 0.76 5.56 5.93
CA LEU A 77 0.83 7.02 5.77
C LEU A 77 -0.29 7.76 6.54
N ARG A 78 -1.52 7.23 6.50
CA ARG A 78 -2.66 7.81 7.24
C ARG A 78 -2.45 7.68 8.75
N ASP A 79 -2.00 6.52 9.22
CA ASP A 79 -1.73 6.27 10.64
C ASP A 79 -0.60 7.19 11.16
N ALA A 80 0.44 7.41 10.35
CA ALA A 80 1.53 8.33 10.66
C ALA A 80 1.05 9.79 10.79
N VAL A 81 0.33 10.30 9.78
CA VAL A 81 -0.07 11.72 9.72
C VAL A 81 -1.18 12.04 10.72
N PHE A 82 -2.25 11.24 10.73
CA PHE A 82 -3.42 11.55 11.54
C PHE A 82 -3.33 10.97 12.96
N GLY A 83 -2.75 9.78 13.10
CA GLY A 83 -2.65 9.11 14.39
C GLY A 83 -1.46 9.59 15.24
N ILE A 84 -0.27 9.71 14.66
CA ILE A 84 0.97 9.93 15.42
C ILE A 84 1.41 11.40 15.42
N LEU A 85 1.52 12.01 14.24
CA LEU A 85 1.88 13.44 14.12
C LEU A 85 0.79 14.35 14.70
N GLY A 86 -0.46 13.89 14.73
CA GLY A 86 -1.58 14.56 15.38
C GLY A 86 -2.29 15.60 14.51
N PHE A 87 -2.18 15.49 13.19
CA PHE A 87 -3.00 16.29 12.28
C PHE A 87 -4.43 15.73 12.21
N ASN A 88 -5.42 16.58 11.96
CA ASN A 88 -6.79 16.13 11.71
C ASN A 88 -6.95 15.66 10.26
N ASP A 89 -7.95 14.82 9.98
CA ASP A 89 -8.33 14.43 8.61
C ASP A 89 -9.14 15.56 7.94
N ASP A 90 -8.47 16.70 7.78
CA ASP A 90 -8.98 17.90 7.14
C ASP A 90 -8.06 18.34 6.00
N LYS A 91 -8.34 19.51 5.41
CA LYS A 91 -7.54 20.05 4.31
C LYS A 91 -6.06 20.23 4.70
N GLN A 92 -5.75 20.60 5.94
CA GLN A 92 -4.38 20.83 6.40
C GLN A 92 -3.64 19.50 6.57
N GLY A 93 -4.24 18.53 7.27
CA GLY A 93 -3.62 17.21 7.43
C GLY A 93 -3.44 16.47 6.11
N CYS A 94 -4.37 16.65 5.18
CA CYS A 94 -4.23 16.06 3.83
C CYS A 94 -3.13 16.74 3.00
N GLU A 95 -2.86 18.03 3.21
CA GLU A 95 -1.71 18.68 2.58
C GLU A 95 -0.38 18.12 3.13
N VAL A 96 -0.31 17.81 4.42
CA VAL A 96 0.85 17.13 5.03
C VAL A 96 1.06 15.76 4.39
N LEU A 97 -0.01 14.97 4.25
CA LEU A 97 0.03 13.68 3.56
C LEU A 97 0.63 13.80 2.15
N HIS A 98 0.16 14.78 1.36
CA HIS A 98 0.69 15.02 0.02
C HIS A 98 2.17 15.44 0.03
N LYS A 99 2.58 16.34 0.93
CA LYS A 99 3.99 16.74 1.07
C LYS A 99 4.92 15.56 1.37
N VAL A 100 4.47 14.58 2.15
CA VAL A 100 5.24 13.36 2.47
C VAL A 100 5.43 12.50 1.22
N VAL A 101 4.37 12.32 0.43
CA VAL A 101 4.44 11.58 -0.85
C VAL A 101 5.33 12.29 -1.85
N GLU A 102 5.16 13.60 -2.04
CA GLU A 102 5.99 14.44 -2.91
C GLU A 102 7.47 14.36 -2.51
N THR A 103 7.76 14.49 -1.21
CA THR A 103 9.13 14.36 -0.67
C THR A 103 9.71 12.98 -1.01
N SER A 104 8.94 11.91 -0.83
CA SER A 104 9.37 10.54 -1.13
C SER A 104 9.73 10.37 -2.60
N VAL A 105 8.87 10.87 -3.49
CA VAL A 105 9.08 10.80 -4.95
C VAL A 105 10.28 11.64 -5.36
N ASP A 106 10.46 12.83 -4.80
CA ASP A 106 11.63 13.67 -5.07
C ASP A 106 12.95 13.01 -4.67
N ILE A 107 12.99 12.36 -3.50
CA ILE A 107 14.17 11.61 -3.05
C ILE A 107 14.44 10.45 -4.02
N ALA A 108 13.39 9.71 -4.40
CA ALA A 108 13.49 8.58 -5.31
C ALA A 108 14.02 9.01 -6.68
N LEU A 109 13.47 10.08 -7.27
CA LEU A 109 13.90 10.60 -8.58
C LEU A 109 15.35 11.12 -8.55
N LYS A 110 15.75 11.83 -7.50
CA LYS A 110 17.14 12.27 -7.33
C LYS A 110 18.09 11.08 -7.26
N LYS A 111 17.76 10.08 -6.43
CA LYS A 111 18.58 8.87 -6.32
C LYS A 111 18.54 7.98 -7.56
N ALA A 112 17.45 7.95 -8.30
CA ALA A 112 17.35 7.21 -9.56
C ALA A 112 18.39 7.72 -10.57
N LYS A 113 18.53 9.06 -10.70
CA LYS A 113 19.53 9.70 -11.55
C LYS A 113 20.95 9.36 -11.11
N GLU A 114 21.23 9.45 -9.81
CA GLU A 114 22.56 9.12 -9.26
C GLU A 114 22.94 7.65 -9.46
N LEU A 115 21.97 6.73 -9.35
CA LEU A 115 22.20 5.28 -9.44
C LEU A 115 22.13 4.73 -10.87
N GLY A 116 21.67 5.54 -11.84
CA GLY A 116 21.38 5.08 -13.20
C GLY A 116 20.34 3.95 -13.23
N THR A 117 19.34 4.00 -12.35
CA THR A 117 18.29 2.97 -12.24
C THR A 117 16.99 3.62 -11.80
N ASP A 118 15.89 3.29 -12.49
CA ASP A 118 14.56 3.79 -12.15
C ASP A 118 14.15 3.37 -10.73
N VAL A 119 13.57 4.33 -10.01
CA VAL A 119 13.00 4.12 -8.68
C VAL A 119 11.53 4.52 -8.71
N LEU A 120 10.68 3.57 -8.34
CA LEU A 120 9.24 3.73 -8.27
C LEU A 120 8.82 3.82 -6.80
N VAL A 121 7.99 4.81 -6.48
CA VAL A 121 7.36 4.97 -5.17
C VAL A 121 5.91 4.55 -5.28
N THR A 122 5.51 3.65 -4.39
CA THR A 122 4.21 2.97 -4.40
C THR A 122 3.55 3.11 -3.04
N MET A 123 2.23 2.99 -3.03
CA MET A 123 1.45 2.70 -1.84
C MET A 123 0.55 1.51 -2.16
N THR A 124 1.06 0.32 -1.92
CA THR A 124 0.44 -0.96 -2.28
C THR A 124 0.36 -1.89 -1.09
N LYS A 125 -0.56 -2.85 -1.17
CA LYS A 125 -0.69 -3.92 -0.18
C LYS A 125 0.66 -4.63 0.04
N SER A 126 1.04 -4.83 1.30
CA SER A 126 2.29 -5.48 1.71
C SER A 126 1.99 -6.56 2.74
N ASP A 127 2.64 -7.70 2.61
CA ASP A 127 2.57 -8.75 3.64
C ASP A 127 3.37 -8.35 4.91
N GLY A 128 4.06 -7.20 4.87
CA GLY A 128 4.89 -6.69 5.97
C GLY A 128 4.15 -5.88 7.04
N SER A 129 2.90 -5.45 6.79
CA SER A 129 2.17 -4.56 7.71
C SER A 129 2.00 -5.17 9.12
N GLY A 130 1.67 -6.46 9.21
CA GLY A 130 1.56 -7.16 10.50
C GLY A 130 2.89 -7.19 11.27
N ARG A 131 4.01 -7.41 10.58
CA ARG A 131 5.34 -7.37 11.20
C ARG A 131 5.71 -5.96 11.69
N PHE A 132 5.34 -4.92 10.94
CA PHE A 132 5.56 -3.54 11.36
C PHE A 132 4.82 -3.23 12.66
N ILE A 133 3.56 -3.64 12.78
CA ILE A 133 2.80 -3.49 14.03
C ILE A 133 3.49 -4.22 15.17
N SER A 134 3.82 -5.50 15.04
CA SER A 134 4.43 -6.25 16.14
C SER A 134 5.70 -5.58 16.68
N LEU A 135 6.58 -5.10 15.79
CA LEU A 135 7.81 -4.39 16.20
C LEU A 135 7.50 -3.03 16.84
N ASP A 136 6.49 -2.32 16.35
CA ASP A 136 6.08 -1.01 16.87
C ASP A 136 5.38 -1.16 18.23
N GLU A 137 4.59 -2.21 18.44
CA GLU A 137 4.01 -2.61 19.72
C GLU A 137 5.08 -2.95 20.75
N GLU A 138 6.13 -3.68 20.38
CA GLU A 138 7.24 -4.02 21.26
C GLU A 138 7.96 -2.78 21.80
N LYS A 139 8.09 -1.72 20.98
CA LYS A 139 8.86 -0.51 21.34
C LYS A 139 8.00 0.63 21.91
N TYR A 140 6.74 0.77 21.48
CA TYR A 140 5.85 1.88 21.88
C TYR A 140 4.62 1.43 22.68
N GLY A 141 4.43 0.13 22.85
CA GLY A 141 3.30 -0.47 23.57
C GLY A 141 2.04 -0.62 22.72
N LYS A 142 1.32 -1.74 22.91
CA LYS A 142 0.07 -2.08 22.21
C LYS A 142 -0.97 -0.96 22.24
N ASN A 143 -1.16 -0.34 23.40
CA ASN A 143 -2.15 0.73 23.58
C ASN A 143 -1.88 1.95 22.69
N SER A 144 -0.62 2.21 22.33
CA SER A 144 -0.26 3.30 21.43
C SER A 144 -0.65 2.98 19.98
N ILE A 145 -0.53 1.71 19.57
CA ILE A 145 -0.82 1.27 18.20
C ILE A 145 -2.33 1.08 17.98
N LEU A 146 -3.05 0.56 18.98
CA LEU A 146 -4.51 0.40 18.93
C LEU A 146 -5.26 1.74 18.77
N LYS A 147 -4.67 2.86 19.22
CA LYS A 147 -5.28 4.20 19.09
C LYS A 147 -5.17 4.78 17.68
N ILE A 148 -4.26 4.26 16.85
CA ILE A 148 -3.96 4.82 15.53
C ILE A 148 -4.35 3.89 14.38
N THR A 149 -4.73 2.65 14.67
CA THR A 149 -5.13 1.65 13.67
C THR A 149 -6.59 1.25 13.85
N GLU A 150 -7.34 1.13 12.76
CA GLU A 150 -8.75 0.73 12.80
C GLU A 150 -8.98 -0.79 12.68
N ASN A 151 -8.03 -1.54 12.12
CA ASN A 151 -8.19 -2.96 11.78
C ASN A 151 -6.96 -3.82 12.13
N GLU A 152 -6.21 -3.45 13.18
CA GLU A 152 -4.99 -4.16 13.60
C GLU A 152 -3.91 -4.31 12.50
N THR A 153 -4.00 -3.47 11.46
CA THR A 153 -3.05 -3.35 10.35
C THR A 153 -2.87 -1.89 10.01
N TYR A 154 -1.66 -1.47 9.69
CA TYR A 154 -1.43 -0.13 9.15
C TYR A 154 -2.08 0.03 7.79
N ALA A 155 -2.52 1.26 7.48
CA ALA A 155 -3.20 1.55 6.23
C ALA A 155 -2.28 1.35 5.00
N GLU A 156 -2.78 0.60 4.02
CA GLU A 156 -2.09 0.30 2.77
C GLU A 156 -2.91 0.82 1.58
N GLY A 157 -2.52 2.00 1.07
CA GLY A 157 -3.24 2.66 -0.01
C GLY A 157 -4.48 3.44 0.47
N VAL A 158 -5.52 3.47 -0.36
CA VAL A 158 -6.78 4.21 -0.10
C VAL A 158 -7.94 3.22 -0.11
N VAL A 159 -8.86 3.38 0.85
CA VAL A 159 -10.07 2.58 0.96
C VAL A 159 -11.29 3.46 0.71
N ILE A 160 -12.17 3.03 -0.17
CA ILE A 160 -13.46 3.66 -0.47
C ILE A 160 -14.56 2.64 -0.19
N ASP A 161 -15.57 3.03 0.59
CA ASP A 161 -16.74 2.18 0.84
C ASP A 161 -17.74 2.29 -0.33
N ALA A 162 -18.15 1.15 -0.88
CA ALA A 162 -19.07 1.12 -2.00
C ALA A 162 -20.44 1.73 -1.68
N SER A 163 -20.89 1.66 -0.42
CA SER A 163 -22.13 2.28 0.03
C SER A 163 -22.15 3.80 -0.17
N THR A 164 -20.97 4.45 -0.12
CA THR A 164 -20.84 5.90 -0.30
C THR A 164 -20.70 6.32 -1.76
N LEU A 165 -20.42 5.39 -2.68
CA LEU A 165 -20.05 5.70 -4.07
C LEU A 165 -21.11 6.50 -4.82
N ALA A 166 -22.39 6.26 -4.54
CA ALA A 166 -23.50 6.94 -5.20
C ALA A 166 -23.38 8.47 -5.10
N ASP A 167 -22.96 8.95 -3.93
CA ASP A 167 -22.85 10.38 -3.59
C ASP A 167 -21.51 10.99 -4.01
N LEU A 168 -20.57 10.16 -4.48
CA LEU A 168 -19.26 10.63 -4.88
C LEU A 168 -19.22 11.14 -6.32
N THR A 169 -18.43 12.18 -6.49
CA THR A 169 -18.08 12.78 -7.78
C THR A 169 -16.57 12.96 -7.84
N ILE A 170 -16.05 13.31 -9.03
CA ILE A 170 -14.62 13.62 -9.22
C ILE A 170 -14.16 14.77 -8.31
N LYS A 171 -15.08 15.65 -7.88
CA LYS A 171 -14.82 16.79 -7.01
C LYS A 171 -14.92 16.46 -5.52
N SER A 172 -15.39 15.27 -5.15
CA SER A 172 -15.49 14.86 -3.75
C SER A 172 -14.09 14.84 -3.11
N PRO A 173 -13.90 15.41 -1.89
CA PRO A 173 -12.57 15.57 -1.29
C PRO A 173 -11.71 14.30 -1.28
N GLN A 174 -12.30 13.17 -0.89
CA GLN A 174 -11.62 11.87 -0.87
C GLN A 174 -11.16 11.40 -2.27
N ILE A 175 -11.95 11.66 -3.32
CA ILE A 175 -11.60 11.31 -4.70
C ILE A 175 -10.52 12.24 -5.23
N VAL A 176 -10.61 13.54 -4.95
CA VAL A 176 -9.58 14.53 -5.30
C VAL A 176 -8.24 14.15 -4.67
N GLN A 177 -8.24 13.80 -3.39
CA GLN A 177 -7.04 13.35 -2.68
C GLN A 177 -6.48 12.04 -3.25
N CYS A 178 -7.33 11.04 -3.45
CA CYS A 178 -6.94 9.76 -4.06
C CYS A 178 -6.28 9.98 -5.43
N ASN A 179 -6.89 10.79 -6.29
CA ASN A 179 -6.37 11.07 -7.63
C ASN A 179 -5.11 11.95 -7.60
N ARG A 180 -4.99 12.90 -6.66
CA ARG A 180 -3.74 13.66 -6.47
C ARG A 180 -2.62 12.72 -6.07
N MET A 181 -2.86 11.84 -5.10
CA MET A 181 -1.85 10.87 -4.65
C MET A 181 -1.46 9.88 -5.75
N ALA A 182 -2.43 9.37 -6.52
CA ALA A 182 -2.17 8.49 -7.66
C ALA A 182 -1.35 9.16 -8.77
N LYS A 183 -1.51 10.49 -8.96
CA LYS A 183 -0.70 11.26 -9.91
C LYS A 183 0.71 11.53 -9.40
N THR A 184 0.87 11.77 -8.10
CA THR A 184 2.19 12.03 -7.50
C THR A 184 3.04 10.76 -7.44
N LEU A 185 2.45 9.63 -7.05
CA LEU A 185 3.15 8.34 -6.98
C LEU A 185 3.52 7.85 -8.38
N ASN A 186 4.82 7.74 -8.67
CA ASN A 186 5.31 7.27 -9.96
C ASN A 186 5.33 5.74 -10.11
N GLY A 187 5.00 4.98 -9.06
CA GLY A 187 4.92 3.52 -9.07
C GLY A 187 3.51 2.93 -8.93
N GLY A 188 2.53 3.73 -8.52
CA GLY A 188 1.13 3.31 -8.37
C GLY A 188 0.57 3.40 -6.96
N LEU A 189 -0.76 3.52 -6.90
CA LEU A 189 -1.57 3.58 -5.69
C LEU A 189 -2.57 2.42 -5.67
N PHE A 190 -2.61 1.69 -4.56
CA PHE A 190 -3.64 0.68 -4.33
C PHE A 190 -4.91 1.34 -3.79
N THR A 191 -5.92 1.44 -4.65
CA THR A 191 -7.26 1.89 -4.26
C THR A 191 -8.18 0.69 -4.10
N GLN A 192 -8.69 0.48 -2.89
CA GLN A 192 -9.63 -0.58 -2.56
C GLN A 192 -11.04 -0.01 -2.55
N VAL A 193 -11.97 -0.75 -3.15
CA VAL A 193 -13.41 -0.52 -3.00
C VAL A 193 -13.97 -1.64 -2.15
N LYS A 194 -14.40 -1.34 -0.92
CA LYS A 194 -15.05 -2.31 -0.04
C LYS A 194 -16.49 -2.50 -0.48
N ILE A 195 -16.80 -3.70 -0.95
CA ILE A 195 -18.15 -4.10 -1.34
C ILE A 195 -18.82 -4.75 -0.12
N PRO A 196 -20.03 -4.29 0.28
CA PRO A 196 -20.80 -4.95 1.34
C PRO A 196 -21.04 -6.43 1.05
N ASN A 197 -20.92 -7.27 2.08
CA ASN A 197 -21.28 -8.68 1.98
C ASN A 197 -22.77 -8.78 1.61
N GLY A 198 -23.15 -9.73 0.75
CA GLY A 198 -24.55 -9.83 0.29
C GLY A 198 -24.85 -9.03 -0.98
N SER A 199 -23.93 -8.21 -1.48
CA SER A 199 -24.17 -7.37 -2.66
C SER A 199 -24.54 -8.20 -3.88
N LYS A 200 -25.62 -7.82 -4.56
CA LYS A 200 -26.09 -8.50 -5.79
C LYS A 200 -25.16 -8.15 -6.96
N ILE A 201 -25.09 -9.04 -7.95
CA ILE A 201 -24.26 -8.85 -9.16
C ILE A 201 -24.58 -7.51 -9.85
N THR A 202 -25.85 -7.12 -9.91
CA THR A 202 -26.30 -5.85 -10.50
C THR A 202 -25.75 -4.63 -9.76
N GLU A 203 -25.67 -4.69 -8.44
CA GLU A 203 -25.13 -3.63 -7.59
C GLU A 203 -23.60 -3.55 -7.71
N ILE A 204 -22.92 -4.70 -7.74
CA ILE A 204 -21.47 -4.77 -7.99
C ILE A 204 -21.15 -4.15 -9.35
N LYS A 205 -21.92 -4.46 -10.40
CA LYS A 205 -21.73 -3.88 -11.73
C LYS A 205 -21.90 -2.35 -11.71
N LYS A 206 -22.96 -1.86 -11.04
CA LYS A 206 -23.19 -0.42 -10.87
C LYS A 206 -22.04 0.27 -10.14
N ASN A 207 -21.50 -0.36 -9.10
CA ASN A 207 -20.35 0.15 -8.36
C ASN A 207 -19.09 0.21 -9.21
N ILE A 208 -18.84 -0.80 -10.06
CA ILE A 208 -17.73 -0.82 -11.03
C ILE A 208 -17.85 0.35 -12.02
N GLU A 209 -19.02 0.52 -12.63
CA GLU A 209 -19.27 1.60 -13.59
C GLU A 209 -19.06 2.97 -12.93
N LYS A 210 -19.54 3.14 -11.70
CA LYS A 210 -19.39 4.38 -10.93
C LYS A 210 -17.93 4.68 -10.58
N ILE A 211 -17.20 3.74 -9.98
CA ILE A 211 -15.81 3.98 -9.54
C ILE A 211 -14.85 4.13 -10.74
N SER A 212 -15.12 3.47 -11.87
CA SER A 212 -14.31 3.62 -13.09
C SER A 212 -14.33 5.05 -13.64
N GLY A 213 -15.40 5.82 -13.36
CA GLY A 213 -15.48 7.24 -13.68
C GLY A 213 -14.81 8.16 -12.65
N LEU A 214 -14.34 7.63 -11.51
CA LEU A 214 -13.79 8.40 -10.40
C LEU A 214 -12.29 8.20 -10.21
N THR A 215 -11.75 7.00 -10.46
CA THR A 215 -10.33 6.66 -10.29
C THR A 215 -9.80 5.82 -11.44
N ASN A 216 -8.49 5.91 -11.70
CA ASN A 216 -7.85 5.22 -12.85
C ASN A 216 -7.59 3.72 -12.59
N SER A 217 -7.46 3.31 -11.33
CA SER A 217 -7.18 1.94 -10.94
C SER A 217 -7.81 1.65 -9.60
N PHE A 218 -8.47 0.51 -9.47
CA PHE A 218 -9.07 0.08 -8.21
C PHE A 218 -9.18 -1.44 -8.15
N LYS A 219 -9.30 -1.97 -6.93
CA LYS A 219 -9.59 -3.37 -6.64
C LYS A 219 -10.84 -3.47 -5.78
N LEU A 220 -11.82 -4.23 -6.24
CA LEU A 220 -12.97 -4.58 -5.42
C LEU A 220 -12.57 -5.61 -4.37
N ILE A 221 -13.02 -5.42 -3.14
CA ILE A 221 -12.81 -6.37 -2.05
C ILE A 221 -14.14 -6.61 -1.36
N MET A 222 -14.55 -7.88 -1.33
CA MET A 222 -15.72 -8.39 -0.62
C MET A 222 -15.27 -9.57 0.24
N ARG A 223 -15.80 -9.71 1.45
CA ARG A 223 -15.59 -10.92 2.26
C ARG A 223 -16.69 -11.93 1.91
N VAL A 224 -16.31 -13.15 1.59
CA VAL A 224 -17.25 -14.24 1.29
C VAL A 224 -16.99 -15.33 2.32
N PRO A 225 -17.95 -15.60 3.23
CA PRO A 225 -17.76 -16.65 4.20
C PRO A 225 -17.73 -18.01 3.50
N LEU A 226 -16.89 -18.90 4.03
CA LEU A 226 -16.74 -20.26 3.54
C LEU A 226 -16.84 -21.27 4.68
N CYS A 227 -17.44 -22.43 4.41
CA CYS A 227 -17.35 -23.56 5.32
C CYS A 227 -15.99 -24.21 5.19
N GLY A 228 -15.18 -24.18 6.25
CA GLY A 228 -13.86 -24.81 6.24
C GLY A 228 -13.88 -26.35 6.18
N ASN A 229 -15.04 -26.98 6.44
CA ASN A 229 -15.19 -28.44 6.34
C ASN A 229 -15.53 -28.92 4.92
N CYS A 230 -16.52 -28.29 4.26
CA CYS A 230 -17.00 -28.76 2.95
C CYS A 230 -16.71 -27.80 1.78
N GLY A 231 -16.12 -26.63 2.06
CA GLY A 231 -15.78 -25.64 1.04
C GLY A 231 -16.98 -24.86 0.47
N MET A 232 -18.20 -25.06 1.00
CA MET A 232 -19.37 -24.28 0.59
C MET A 232 -19.09 -22.79 0.77
N LYS A 233 -19.36 -22.00 -0.27
CA LYS A 233 -19.25 -20.53 -0.28
C LYS A 233 -20.65 -19.97 -0.46
N ASP A 234 -21.12 -19.23 0.53
CA ASP A 234 -22.43 -18.61 0.51
C ASP A 234 -22.38 -17.37 1.41
N GLN A 235 -22.98 -16.27 0.97
CA GLN A 235 -23.03 -15.03 1.72
C GLN A 235 -23.87 -15.14 3.00
N THR A 236 -24.77 -16.13 3.09
CA THR A 236 -25.57 -16.40 4.30
C THR A 236 -24.90 -17.37 5.27
N LEU A 237 -23.68 -17.85 5.00
CA LEU A 237 -22.95 -18.68 5.95
C LEU A 237 -22.61 -17.85 7.19
N SER A 238 -23.22 -18.25 8.31
CA SER A 238 -22.96 -17.69 9.64
C SER A 238 -22.51 -18.78 10.60
N ASP A 239 -23.43 -19.38 11.34
CA ASP A 239 -23.09 -20.22 12.51
C ASP A 239 -22.90 -21.69 12.15
N LYS A 240 -23.65 -22.20 11.18
CA LYS A 240 -23.57 -23.59 10.71
C LYS A 240 -23.74 -23.68 9.21
N CYS A 241 -22.92 -24.52 8.59
CA CYS A 241 -23.05 -24.81 7.17
C CYS A 241 -24.39 -25.52 6.89
N PRO A 242 -25.22 -25.03 5.96
CA PRO A 242 -26.48 -25.70 5.65
C PRO A 242 -26.26 -27.08 5.02
N SER A 243 -25.14 -27.27 4.31
CA SER A 243 -24.78 -28.53 3.63
C SER A 243 -24.23 -29.60 4.56
N CYS A 244 -23.26 -29.29 5.43
CA CYS A 244 -22.56 -30.31 6.25
C CYS A 244 -22.75 -30.12 7.76
N LYS A 245 -23.53 -29.14 8.20
CA LYS A 245 -23.84 -28.79 9.60
C LYS A 245 -22.63 -28.42 10.46
N SER A 246 -21.43 -28.36 9.89
CA SER A 246 -20.22 -27.89 10.56
C SER A 246 -20.36 -26.43 10.98
N SER A 247 -19.90 -26.11 12.19
CA SER A 247 -19.78 -24.74 12.71
C SER A 247 -18.44 -24.08 12.33
N TYR A 248 -17.60 -24.77 11.57
CA TYR A 248 -16.32 -24.23 11.12
C TYR A 248 -16.51 -23.34 9.88
N ILE A 249 -16.83 -22.07 10.12
CA ILE A 249 -17.00 -21.02 9.10
C ILE A 249 -15.81 -20.05 9.18
N ILE A 250 -15.22 -19.72 8.01
CA ILE A 250 -14.06 -18.83 7.83
C ILE A 250 -14.47 -17.64 6.97
#